data_AF-A0A8T4CI56-F1
#
_entry.id   AF-A0A8T4CI56-F1
#
_cell.length_a   1.000
_cell.length_b   1.000
_cell.length_c   1.000
_cell.angle_alpha   90.00
_cell.angle_beta   90.00
_cell.angle_gamma   90.00
#
_symmetry.space_group_name_H-M   'P 1'
#
loop_
_entity.id
_entity.type
_entity.pdbx_description
1 polymer ?
#
loop_
_entity_poly.entity_id
_entity_poly.type
_entity_poly.pdbx_seq_one_letter_code
_entity_poly.pdbx_strand_id
1 'polypeptide(L)'
;MDFEVADRVKRLPPYLFAEIEKAMKEKKAQGVDLIALSIGDPDLPPPPFIIAALKEEGANLKNHNYSLSQGEPDFRQAVAAWCKKRFRVDVSQDEVIALLGSKEGLANIARAFVNAGDHVLVP
;
A
#
# COMPACT_ATOMS: atom_id res chain seq x y z
N MET A 1 -25.97 -21.90 4.41
CA MET A 1 -26.45 -21.02 3.33
C MET A 1 -25.21 -20.61 2.58
N ASP A 2 -25.01 -21.12 1.37
CA ASP A 2 -23.80 -20.84 0.60
C ASP A 2 -23.97 -19.50 -0.10
N PHE A 3 -23.09 -18.55 0.23
CA PHE A 3 -23.06 -17.24 -0.41
C PHE A 3 -22.20 -17.33 -1.67
N GLU A 4 -22.81 -17.09 -2.83
CA GLU A 4 -22.07 -17.03 -4.08
C GLU A 4 -21.29 -15.70 -4.17
N VAL A 5 -19.96 -15.80 -4.27
CA VAL A 5 -19.08 -14.65 -4.46
C VAL A 5 -18.98 -14.24 -5.93
N ALA A 6 -18.62 -12.98 -6.20
CA ALA A 6 -18.46 -12.49 -7.57
C ALA A 6 -17.34 -13.22 -8.34
N ASP A 7 -17.50 -13.41 -9.65
CA ASP A 7 -16.53 -14.16 -10.48
C ASP A 7 -15.12 -13.55 -10.50
N ARG A 8 -14.99 -12.25 -10.28
CA ARG A 8 -13.68 -11.60 -10.11
C ARG A 8 -12.92 -12.12 -8.89
N VAL A 9 -13.64 -12.47 -7.82
CA VAL A 9 -13.07 -13.03 -6.59
C VAL A 9 -12.71 -14.50 -6.81
N LYS A 10 -13.59 -15.27 -7.49
CA LYS A 10 -13.33 -16.67 -7.86
C LYS A 10 -12.05 -16.86 -8.69
N ARG A 11 -11.65 -15.83 -9.46
CA ARG A 11 -10.44 -15.83 -10.31
C ARG A 11 -9.16 -15.43 -9.59
N LEU A 12 -9.21 -14.98 -8.33
CA LEU A 12 -8.00 -14.61 -7.60
C LEU A 12 -7.18 -15.88 -7.29
N PRO A 13 -5.86 -15.89 -7.57
CA PRO A 13 -5.02 -17.02 -7.20
C PRO A 13 -4.86 -17.10 -5.67
N PRO A 14 -4.45 -18.27 -5.14
CA PRO A 14 -4.06 -18.40 -3.73
C PRO A 14 -2.99 -17.35 -3.35
N TYR A 15 -3.12 -16.79 -2.15
CA TYR A 15 -2.18 -15.79 -1.68
C TYR A 15 -0.90 -16.44 -1.16
N LEU A 16 0.17 -16.37 -1.97
CA LEU A 16 1.45 -17.02 -1.71
C LEU A 16 1.99 -16.78 -0.28
N PHE A 17 1.91 -15.54 0.22
CA PHE A 17 2.44 -15.23 1.56
C PHE A 17 1.67 -15.93 2.69
N ALA A 18 0.37 -16.18 2.54
CA ALA A 18 -0.39 -16.94 3.54
C ALA A 18 0.10 -18.39 3.63
N GLU A 19 0.46 -19.01 2.50
CA GLU A 19 1.03 -20.36 2.49
C GLU A 19 2.43 -20.38 3.12
N ILE A 20 3.26 -19.36 2.87
CA ILE A 20 4.57 -19.22 3.51
C ILE A 20 4.41 -19.03 5.02
N GLU A 21 3.49 -18.18 5.47
CA GLU A 21 3.19 -17.96 6.89
C GLU A 21 2.75 -19.25 7.59
N LYS A 22 1.89 -20.04 6.93
CA LYS A 22 1.45 -21.35 7.43
C LYS A 22 2.63 -22.31 7.58
N ALA A 23 3.47 -22.45 6.56
CA ALA A 23 4.65 -23.31 6.61
C ALA A 23 5.65 -22.86 7.70
N MET A 24 5.88 -21.55 7.84
CA MET A 24 6.72 -21.00 8.90
C MET A 24 6.16 -21.35 10.29
N LYS A 25 4.84 -21.23 10.48
CA LYS A 25 4.17 -21.58 11.75
C LYS A 25 4.34 -23.06 12.10
N GLU A 26 4.16 -23.95 11.13
CA GLU A 26 4.34 -25.39 11.30
C GLU A 26 5.79 -25.75 11.68
N LYS A 27 6.77 -25.13 11.02
CA LYS A 27 8.20 -25.34 11.32
C LYS A 27 8.61 -24.81 12.69
N LYS A 28 8.11 -23.63 13.07
CA LYS A 28 8.30 -23.09 14.43
C LYS A 28 7.73 -24.03 15.49
N ALA A 29 6.55 -24.61 15.25
CA ALA A 29 5.94 -25.59 16.18
C ALA A 29 6.78 -26.87 16.32
N GLN A 30 7.61 -27.21 15.34
CA GLN A 30 8.58 -28.32 15.38
C GLN A 30 9.90 -27.96 16.08
N GLY A 31 10.03 -26.72 16.61
CA GLY A 31 11.26 -26.24 17.25
C GLY A 31 12.37 -25.85 16.26
N VAL A 32 12.04 -25.68 14.98
CA VAL A 32 13.01 -25.24 13.97
C VAL A 32 13.27 -23.75 14.14
N ASP A 33 14.56 -23.38 14.26
CA ASP A 33 15.00 -21.99 14.22
C ASP A 33 14.91 -21.46 12.77
N LEU A 34 14.13 -20.39 12.58
CA LEU A 34 13.83 -19.85 11.25
C LEU A 34 14.41 -18.45 11.11
N ILE A 35 15.20 -18.27 10.05
CA ILE A 35 15.65 -16.95 9.60
C ILE A 35 14.64 -16.43 8.57
N ALA A 36 13.93 -15.36 8.92
CA ALA A 36 12.89 -14.79 8.07
C ALA A 36 13.51 -13.87 7.00
N LEU A 37 13.60 -14.38 5.76
CA LEU A 37 14.01 -13.62 4.57
C LEU A 37 12.89 -13.53 3.52
N SER A 38 11.66 -13.85 3.93
CA SER A 38 10.52 -14.06 3.04
C SER A 38 9.65 -12.81 2.82
N ILE A 39 9.71 -11.82 3.72
CA ILE A 39 8.85 -10.64 3.69
C ILE A 39 9.74 -9.39 3.65
N GLY A 40 9.45 -8.48 2.72
CA GLY A 40 10.19 -7.22 2.54
C GLY A 40 9.76 -6.12 3.52
N ASP A 41 9.54 -6.46 4.78
CA ASP A 41 9.22 -5.49 5.83
C ASP A 41 10.53 -4.97 6.45
N PRO A 42 10.76 -3.64 6.54
CA PRO A 42 11.95 -3.11 7.19
C PRO A 42 12.04 -3.52 8.66
N ASP A 43 13.24 -3.84 9.11
CA ASP A 43 13.56 -4.18 10.50
C ASP A 43 13.84 -2.94 11.38
N LEU A 44 14.04 -1.78 10.74
CA LEU A 44 14.31 -0.51 11.41
C LEU A 44 13.03 0.32 11.63
N PRO A 45 12.92 1.06 12.74
CA PRO A 45 11.79 1.94 12.98
C PRO A 45 11.80 3.16 12.05
N PRO A 46 10.64 3.83 11.86
CA PRO A 46 10.61 5.11 11.18
C PRO A 46 11.51 6.15 11.87
N PRO A 47 12.13 7.07 11.12
CA PRO A 47 12.89 8.19 11.68
C PRO A 47 12.13 8.96 12.78
N PRO A 48 12.79 9.36 13.90
CA PRO A 48 12.10 9.96 15.05
C PRO A 48 11.26 11.20 14.72
N PHE A 49 11.70 12.02 13.77
CA PHE A 49 10.99 13.24 13.37
C PHE A 49 9.63 12.94 12.71
N ILE A 50 9.49 11.79 12.03
CA ILE A 50 8.21 11.36 11.44
C ILE A 50 7.23 10.98 12.54
N ILE A 51 7.71 10.24 13.55
CA ILE A 51 6.91 9.86 14.72
C ILE A 51 6.47 11.10 15.50
N ALA A 52 7.35 12.10 15.64
CA ALA A 52 7.03 13.36 16.29
C ALA A 52 5.93 14.13 15.53
N ALA A 53 6.07 14.30 14.21
CA ALA A 53 5.08 14.97 13.38
C ALA A 53 3.72 14.26 13.41
N LEU A 54 3.71 12.92 13.38
CA LEU A 54 2.47 12.14 13.51
C LEU A 54 1.77 12.39 14.86
N LYS A 55 2.53 12.46 15.97
CA LYS A 55 1.96 12.74 17.30
C LYS A 55 1.39 14.14 17.38
N GLU A 56 2.12 15.12 16.86
CA GLU A 56 1.70 16.52 16.83
C GLU A 56 0.40 16.69 16.02
N GLU A 57 0.39 16.22 14.77
CA GLU A 57 -0.78 16.35 13.89
C GLU A 57 -1.95 15.45 14.31
N GLY A 58 -1.69 14.33 14.99
CA GLY A 58 -2.74 13.50 15.60
C GLY A 58 -3.48 14.20 16.74
N ALA A 59 -2.81 15.08 17.47
CA ALA A 59 -3.40 15.90 18.53
C ALA A 59 -4.15 17.15 17.99
N ASN A 60 -3.97 17.48 16.71
CA ASN A 60 -4.61 18.62 16.08
C ASN A 60 -6.08 18.31 15.73
N LEU A 61 -7.02 18.89 16.49
CA LEU A 61 -8.46 18.66 16.32
C LEU A 61 -9.00 19.01 14.93
N LYS A 62 -8.30 19.86 14.16
CA LYS A 62 -8.71 20.21 12.78
C LYS A 62 -8.57 19.03 11.82
N ASN A 63 -7.71 18.07 12.14
CA ASN A 63 -7.41 16.92 11.28
C ASN A 63 -8.37 15.73 11.50
N HIS A 64 -9.36 15.85 12.38
CA HIS A 64 -10.24 14.74 12.75
C HIS A 64 -11.47 14.59 11.84
N ASN A 65 -11.67 15.54 10.93
CA ASN A 65 -12.72 15.46 9.91
C ASN A 65 -12.28 14.61 8.72
N TYR A 66 -13.20 14.37 7.79
CA TYR A 66 -12.86 13.72 6.53
C TYR A 66 -11.77 14.51 5.78
N SER A 67 -10.76 13.78 5.32
CA SER A 67 -9.77 14.31 4.38
C SER A 67 -10.38 14.57 3.01
N LEU A 68 -9.74 15.45 2.23
CA LEU A 68 -10.11 15.65 0.83
C LEU A 68 -9.94 14.36 0.02
N SER A 69 -10.81 14.14 -0.96
CA SER A 69 -10.84 12.88 -1.73
C SER A 69 -9.54 12.54 -2.45
N GLN A 70 -8.75 13.55 -2.82
CA GLN A 70 -7.43 13.38 -3.46
C GLN A 70 -6.26 13.37 -2.48
N GLY A 71 -6.52 13.63 -1.19
CA GLY A 71 -5.52 13.96 -0.17
C GLY A 71 -5.32 15.47 -0.01
N GLU A 72 -4.73 15.83 1.13
CA GLU A 72 -4.53 17.23 1.50
C GLU A 72 -3.57 17.96 0.53
N PRO A 73 -3.81 19.26 0.24
CA PRO A 73 -3.05 19.98 -0.79
C PRO A 73 -1.56 20.12 -0.45
N ASP A 74 -1.23 20.29 0.83
CA ASP A 74 0.14 20.38 1.34
C ASP A 74 0.91 19.07 1.13
N PHE A 75 0.29 17.91 1.38
CA PHE A 75 0.85 16.61 1.08
C PHE A 75 1.11 16.45 -0.42
N ARG A 76 0.12 16.78 -1.27
CA ARG A 76 0.26 16.68 -2.73
C ARG A 76 1.36 17.59 -3.27
N GLN A 77 1.48 18.82 -2.74
CA GLN A 77 2.56 19.73 -3.08
C GLN A 77 3.93 19.19 -2.64
N ALA A 78 4.03 18.61 -1.44
CA ALA A 78 5.26 18.01 -0.94
C ALA A 78 5.72 16.82 -1.80
N VAL A 79 4.79 15.97 -2.23
CA VAL A 79 5.07 14.86 -3.16
C VAL A 79 5.58 15.38 -4.51
N ALA A 80 4.92 16.39 -5.08
CA ALA A 80 5.36 17.00 -6.34
C ALA A 80 6.78 17.56 -6.26
N ALA A 81 7.09 18.30 -5.18
CA ALA A 81 8.42 18.83 -4.93
C ALA A 81 9.46 17.70 -4.74
N TRP A 82 9.09 16.62 -4.06
CA TRP A 82 9.94 15.46 -3.87
C TRP A 82 10.23 14.73 -5.18
N CYS A 83 9.23 14.52 -6.04
CA CYS A 83 9.40 13.93 -7.36
C CYS A 83 10.37 14.74 -8.23
N LYS A 84 10.23 16.07 -8.25
CA LYS A 84 11.17 16.96 -8.94
C LYS A 84 12.59 16.85 -8.39
N LYS A 85 12.75 16.87 -7.06
CA LYS A 85 14.07 16.77 -6.42
C LYS A 85 14.74 15.42 -6.64
N ARG A 86 14.00 14.32 -6.46
CA ARG A 86 14.53 12.95 -6.42
C ARG A 86 14.69 12.33 -7.79
N PHE A 87 13.78 12.65 -8.71
CA PHE A 87 13.68 12.02 -10.03
C PHE A 87 13.77 13.01 -11.19
N ARG A 88 13.78 14.32 -10.93
CA ARG A 88 13.75 15.38 -11.97
C ARG A 88 12.50 15.30 -12.85
N VAL A 89 11.39 14.84 -12.27
CA VAL A 89 10.08 14.80 -12.90
C VAL A 89 9.26 15.97 -12.37
N ASP A 90 8.85 16.88 -13.25
CA ASP A 90 7.91 17.94 -12.93
C ASP A 90 6.49 17.36 -12.98
N VAL A 91 5.85 17.27 -11.81
CA VAL A 91 4.41 16.98 -11.67
C VAL A 91 3.76 18.12 -10.91
N SER A 92 2.52 18.43 -11.26
CA SER A 92 1.66 19.33 -10.50
C SER A 92 0.96 18.58 -9.37
N GLN A 93 0.45 19.31 -8.37
CA GLN A 93 -0.34 18.71 -7.30
C GLN A 93 -1.62 18.03 -7.81
N ASP A 94 -2.15 18.44 -8.97
CA ASP A 94 -3.36 17.89 -9.59
C ASP A 94 -3.09 16.54 -10.28
N GLU A 95 -1.82 16.19 -10.46
CA GLU A 95 -1.36 14.89 -10.95
C GLU A 95 -0.96 13.94 -9.79
N VAL A 96 -1.24 14.32 -8.55
CA VAL A 96 -0.92 13.54 -7.34
C VAL A 96 -2.20 13.16 -6.60
N ILE A 97 -2.28 11.90 -6.17
CA ILE A 97 -3.35 11.39 -5.30
C ILE A 97 -2.74 10.64 -4.11
N ALA A 98 -3.28 10.89 -2.91
CA ALA A 98 -2.94 10.13 -1.72
C ALA A 98 -3.60 8.73 -1.76
N LEU A 99 -2.83 7.71 -1.38
CA LEU A 99 -3.25 6.31 -1.41
C LEU A 99 -3.06 5.65 -0.04
N LEU A 100 -3.86 4.62 0.23
CA LEU A 100 -3.67 3.74 1.39
C LEU A 100 -2.60 2.68 1.07
N GLY A 101 -1.43 3.15 0.70
CA GLY A 101 -0.31 2.33 0.22
C GLY A 101 -0.47 1.89 -1.24
N SER A 102 0.63 1.41 -1.82
CA SER A 102 0.72 1.07 -3.25
C SER A 102 -0.22 -0.06 -3.68
N LYS A 103 -0.57 -0.98 -2.77
CA LYS A 103 -1.45 -2.12 -3.05
C LYS A 103 -2.85 -1.67 -3.46
N GLU A 104 -3.38 -0.64 -2.79
CA GLU A 104 -4.69 -0.05 -3.11
C GLU A 104 -4.63 0.69 -4.44
N GLY A 105 -3.60 1.50 -4.68
CA GLY A 105 -3.40 2.18 -5.96
C GLY A 105 -3.32 1.24 -7.15
N LEU A 106 -2.54 0.16 -7.06
CA LEU A 106 -2.42 -0.83 -8.15
C LEU A 106 -3.76 -1.53 -8.43
N ALA A 107 -4.50 -1.91 -7.38
CA ALA A 107 -5.82 -2.50 -7.52
C ALA A 107 -6.82 -1.54 -8.19
N ASN A 108 -6.76 -0.24 -7.86
CA ASN A 108 -7.64 0.77 -8.42
C ASN A 108 -7.28 1.14 -9.87
N ILE A 109 -6.00 1.24 -10.22
CA ILE A 109 -5.55 1.46 -11.60
C ILE A 109 -6.04 0.32 -12.49
N ALA A 110 -5.85 -0.94 -12.07
CA ALA A 110 -6.34 -2.08 -12.85
C ALA A 110 -7.86 -2.01 -13.07
N ARG A 111 -8.62 -1.64 -12.03
CA ARG A 111 -10.08 -1.49 -12.12
C ARG A 111 -10.54 -0.32 -12.99
N ALA A 112 -9.77 0.76 -13.04
CA ALA A 112 -10.12 1.96 -13.79
C ALA A 112 -9.86 1.80 -15.29
N PHE A 113 -8.86 1.02 -15.69
CA PHE A 113 -8.36 1.00 -17.07
C PHE A 113 -8.45 -0.35 -17.79
N VAL A 114 -8.67 -1.47 -17.08
CA VAL A 114 -8.60 -2.81 -17.70
C VAL A 114 -9.99 -3.45 -17.81
N ASN A 115 -10.43 -3.71 -19.03
CA ASN A 115 -11.67 -4.44 -19.33
C ASN A 115 -11.41 -5.95 -19.52
N ALA A 116 -12.49 -6.72 -19.60
CA ALA A 116 -12.40 -8.13 -19.95
C ALA A 116 -11.87 -8.30 -21.38
N GLY A 117 -10.81 -9.08 -21.55
CA GLY A 117 -10.15 -9.31 -22.85
C GLY A 117 -8.96 -8.39 -23.11
N ASP A 118 -8.76 -7.35 -22.31
CA ASP A 118 -7.57 -6.52 -22.37
C ASP A 118 -6.34 -7.29 -21.86
N HIS A 119 -5.17 -6.95 -22.38
CA HIS A 119 -3.89 -7.57 -22.01
C HIS A 119 -3.05 -6.59 -21.20
N VAL A 120 -2.50 -7.06 -20.08
CA VAL A 120 -1.57 -6.28 -19.24
C VAL A 120 -0.21 -6.95 -19.31
N LEU A 121 0.81 -6.19 -19.73
CA LEU A 121 2.19 -6.66 -19.73
C LEU A 121 2.74 -6.63 -18.31
N VAL A 122 3.23 -7.77 -17.82
CA VAL A 122 3.83 -7.94 -16.50
C VAL A 122 5.28 -8.41 -16.68
N PRO A 123 6.28 -7.74 -16.10
CA PRO A 123 7.69 -8.13 -16.21
C PRO A 123 8.05 -9.38 -15.42
#